data_AF-A0A1H9H5N5-F1
#
_entry.id   AF-A0A1H9H5N5-F1
#
_cell.length_a   1.000
_cell.length_b   1.000
_cell.length_c   1.000
_cell.angle_alpha   90.00
_cell.angle_beta   90.00
_cell.angle_gamma   90.00
#
_symmetry.space_group_name_H-M   'P 1'
#
loop_
_entity.id
_entity.type
_entity.pdbx_description
1 polymer ?
#
loop_
_entity_poly.entity_id
_entity_poly.type
_entity_poly.pdbx_seq_one_letter_code
_entity_poly.pdbx_strand_id
1 'polypeptide(L)'
;MPPIAVLVALADPTRCRIIEILHDGPQPVHVLASSFKISRPAISRHLRVLKQARLISEKKLGRENRYALHAEKLKPVGEWVAAMREPVLTDKPVKLLARASTAKKVAAKPAEAAPPPIVRLDALPTLDVADKAVAPKPKREVPISQMGFDF
;
A
#
# COMPACT_ATOMS: atom_id res chain seq x y z
N MET A 1 -8.06 10.08 17.31
CA MET A 1 -8.81 9.02 16.59
C MET A 1 -7.83 8.33 15.63
N PRO A 2 -7.72 6.99 15.60
CA PRO A 2 -6.82 6.32 14.67
C PRO A 2 -7.17 6.64 13.21
N PRO A 3 -6.18 6.83 12.31
CA PRO A 3 -6.42 7.10 10.90
C PRO A 3 -6.80 5.83 10.13
N ILE A 4 -7.96 5.25 10.47
CA ILE A 4 -8.41 3.92 9.99
C ILE A 4 -8.45 3.84 8.46
N ALA A 5 -8.96 4.87 7.78
CA ALA A 5 -9.05 4.86 6.32
C ALA A 5 -7.69 4.74 5.63
N VAL A 6 -6.66 5.39 6.17
CA VAL A 6 -5.29 5.31 5.67
C VAL A 6 -4.68 3.96 5.98
N LEU A 7 -4.85 3.46 7.21
CA LEU A 7 -4.36 2.14 7.63
C LEU A 7 -4.96 1.02 6.77
N VAL A 8 -6.27 1.06 6.50
CA VAL A 8 -6.95 0.10 5.62
C VAL A 8 -6.40 0.19 4.18
N ALA A 9 -6.14 1.40 3.69
CA ALA A 9 -5.52 1.59 2.38
C ALA A 9 -4.04 1.14 2.34
N LEU A 10 -3.35 1.03 3.47
CA LEU A 10 -1.99 0.48 3.56
C LEU A 10 -1.96 -1.02 3.86
N ALA A 11 -3.06 -1.63 4.30
CA ALA A 11 -3.11 -3.04 4.70
C ALA A 11 -2.95 -4.07 3.55
N ASP A 12 -2.40 -3.69 2.40
CA ASP A 12 -2.14 -4.55 1.25
C ASP A 12 -0.71 -4.35 0.76
N PRO A 13 0.05 -5.43 0.54
CA PRO A 13 1.47 -5.34 0.21
C PRO A 13 1.71 -4.66 -1.14
N THR A 14 0.82 -4.87 -2.12
CA THR A 14 0.91 -4.21 -3.43
C THR A 14 0.73 -2.70 -3.29
N ARG A 15 -0.23 -2.26 -2.46
CA ARG A 15 -0.46 -0.83 -2.18
C ARG A 15 0.72 -0.18 -1.46
N CYS A 16 1.33 -0.84 -0.47
CA CYS A 16 2.56 -0.36 0.16
C CYS A 16 3.68 -0.21 -0.86
N ARG A 17 3.89 -1.22 -1.71
CA ARG A 17 4.95 -1.17 -2.73
C ARG A 17 4.71 -0.07 -3.77
N ILE A 18 3.45 0.20 -4.16
CA ILE A 18 3.13 1.35 -5.03
C ILE A 18 3.54 2.66 -4.35
N ILE A 19 3.26 2.82 -3.05
CA ILE A 19 3.64 4.03 -2.31
C ILE A 19 5.16 4.18 -2.23
N GLU A 20 5.90 3.11 -2.00
CA GLU A 20 7.36 3.11 -2.03
C GLU A 20 7.89 3.62 -3.39
N ILE A 21 7.35 3.10 -4.50
CA ILE A 21 7.76 3.57 -5.84
C ILE A 21 7.40 5.04 -6.05
N LEU A 22 6.23 5.49 -5.58
CA LEU A 22 5.78 6.87 -5.73
C LEU A 22 6.47 7.85 -4.76
N HIS A 23 7.14 7.34 -3.73
CA HIS A 23 7.98 8.13 -2.85
C HIS A 23 9.22 8.65 -3.58
N ASP A 24 9.79 7.85 -4.49
CA ASP A 24 10.94 8.24 -5.31
C ASP A 24 10.57 9.23 -6.41
N GLY A 25 9.28 9.33 -6.77
CA GLY A 25 8.77 10.39 -7.62
C GLY A 25 7.47 10.04 -8.36
N PRO A 26 6.86 11.02 -9.06
CA PRO A 26 5.63 10.79 -9.79
C PRO A 26 5.81 9.84 -10.99
N GLN A 27 5.01 8.78 -11.07
CA GLN A 27 5.12 7.76 -12.12
C GLN A 27 3.80 7.54 -12.88
N PRO A 28 3.84 7.22 -14.18
CA PRO A 28 2.65 6.83 -14.93
C PRO A 28 2.23 5.39 -14.63
N VAL A 29 0.96 5.07 -14.90
CA VAL A 29 0.38 3.74 -14.59
C VAL A 29 1.14 2.57 -15.25
N HIS A 30 1.73 2.78 -16.42
CA HIS A 30 2.43 1.72 -17.14
C HIS A 30 3.76 1.34 -16.48
N VAL A 31 4.53 2.32 -15.99
CA VAL A 31 5.75 2.10 -15.20
C VAL A 31 5.43 1.45 -13.86
N LEU A 32 4.34 1.89 -13.21
CA LEU A 32 3.88 1.24 -12.00
C LEU A 32 3.55 -0.23 -12.28
N ALA A 33 2.76 -0.50 -13.32
CA ALA A 33 2.36 -1.87 -13.65
C ALA A 33 3.53 -2.77 -14.05
N SER A 34 4.58 -2.26 -14.70
CA SER A 34 5.77 -3.06 -15.05
C SER A 34 6.55 -3.55 -13.83
N SER A 35 6.33 -2.93 -12.67
CA SER A 35 6.99 -3.30 -11.41
C SER A 35 6.32 -4.49 -10.70
N PHE A 36 5.19 -5.00 -11.21
CA PHE A 36 4.41 -6.06 -10.58
C PHE A 36 4.10 -7.20 -11.55
N LYS A 37 3.97 -8.43 -11.01
CA LYS A 37 3.52 -9.62 -11.74
C LYS A 37 1.99 -9.76 -11.73
N ILE A 38 1.26 -8.64 -11.81
CA ILE A 38 -0.20 -8.63 -11.83
C ILE A 38 -0.71 -7.80 -13.01
N SER A 39 -1.99 -7.96 -13.33
CA SER A 39 -2.58 -7.29 -14.48
C SER A 39 -2.70 -5.77 -14.28
N ARG A 40 -2.63 -5.00 -15.38
CA ARG A 40 -2.85 -3.54 -15.35
C ARG A 40 -4.19 -3.15 -14.72
N PRO A 41 -5.32 -3.84 -14.97
CA PRO A 41 -6.58 -3.56 -14.28
C PRO A 41 -6.50 -3.73 -12.76
N ALA A 42 -5.74 -4.72 -12.26
CA ALA A 42 -5.52 -4.89 -10.83
C ALA A 42 -4.78 -3.69 -10.23
N ILE A 43 -3.71 -3.22 -10.89
CA ILE A 43 -2.98 -2.01 -10.49
C ILE A 43 -3.90 -0.78 -10.48
N SER A 44 -4.72 -0.58 -11.50
CA SER A 44 -5.70 0.51 -11.53
C SER A 44 -6.69 0.44 -10.35
N ARG A 45 -7.09 -0.76 -9.92
CA ARG A 45 -7.92 -0.95 -8.72
C ARG A 45 -7.17 -0.52 -7.45
N HIS A 46 -5.92 -0.92 -7.29
CA HIS A 46 -5.09 -0.49 -6.16
C HIS A 46 -4.93 1.04 -6.11
N LEU A 47 -4.65 1.67 -7.26
CA LEU A 47 -4.54 3.13 -7.38
C LEU A 47 -5.86 3.82 -7.03
N ARG A 48 -7.02 3.26 -7.40
CA ARG A 48 -8.32 3.81 -7.03
C ARG A 48 -8.52 3.83 -5.51
N VAL A 49 -8.16 2.75 -4.81
CA VAL A 49 -8.25 2.67 -3.34
C VAL A 49 -7.33 3.70 -2.68
N LEU A 50 -6.09 3.80 -3.16
CA LEU A 50 -5.12 4.79 -2.65
C LEU A 50 -5.59 6.24 -2.89
N LYS A 51 -6.23 6.50 -4.03
CA LYS A 51 -6.80 7.82 -4.37
C LYS A 51 -8.01 8.14 -3.49
N GLN A 52 -8.87 7.16 -3.20
CA GLN A 52 -10.00 7.32 -2.28
C GLN A 52 -9.53 7.64 -0.85
N ALA A 53 -8.44 7.02 -0.41
CA ALA A 53 -7.78 7.33 0.86
C ALA A 53 -6.98 8.65 0.85
N ARG A 54 -7.00 9.39 -0.27
CA ARG A 54 -6.26 10.65 -0.50
C ARG A 54 -4.74 10.53 -0.36
N LEU A 55 -4.19 9.32 -0.43
CA LEU A 55 -2.75 9.09 -0.36
C LEU A 55 -2.03 9.44 -1.64
N ILE A 56 -2.72 9.40 -2.78
CA ILE A 56 -2.14 9.75 -4.08
C ILE A 56 -3.00 10.77 -4.84
N SER A 57 -2.35 11.57 -5.67
CA SER A 57 -2.99 12.38 -6.71
C SER A 57 -2.76 11.77 -8.08
N GLU A 58 -3.59 12.20 -9.02
CA GLU A 58 -3.48 11.89 -10.43
C GLU A 58 -3.45 13.20 -11.21
N LYS A 59 -2.46 13.38 -12.07
CA LYS A 59 -2.33 14.53 -12.96
C LYS A 59 -2.14 14.05 -14.40
N LYS A 60 -2.97 14.57 -15.29
CA LYS A 60 -2.84 14.31 -16.73
C LYS A 60 -1.65 15.10 -17.28
N LEU A 61 -0.70 14.40 -17.88
CA LEU A 61 0.49 14.98 -18.52
C LEU A 61 0.56 14.42 -19.95
N GLY A 62 0.05 15.21 -20.89
CA GLY A 62 -0.08 14.81 -22.30
C GLY A 62 -1.05 13.64 -22.47
N ARG A 63 -0.54 12.51 -22.96
CA ARG A 63 -1.30 11.28 -23.22
C ARG A 63 -1.38 10.34 -22.02
N GLU A 64 -0.65 10.62 -20.93
CA GLU A 64 -0.55 9.73 -19.78
C GLU A 64 -1.03 10.39 -18.49
N ASN A 65 -1.53 9.55 -17.57
CA ASN A 65 -1.85 9.95 -16.21
C ASN A 65 -0.67 9.59 -15.30
N ARG A 66 -0.09 10.61 -14.66
CA ARG A 66 0.97 10.45 -13.66
C ARG A 66 0.39 10.52 -12.27
N TYR A 67 0.79 9.57 -11.44
CA TYR A 67 0.40 9.48 -10.04
C TYR A 67 1.53 10.01 -9.17
N ALA A 68 1.18 10.72 -8.10
CA ALA A 68 2.13 11.27 -7.14
C ALA A 68 1.67 11.00 -5.71
N LEU A 69 2.62 10.75 -4.81
CA LEU A 69 2.36 10.52 -3.39
C LEU A 69 2.07 11.84 -2.66
N HIS A 70 1.05 11.84 -1.80
CA HIS A 70 0.83 12.89 -0.80
C HIS A 70 1.40 12.45 0.54
N ALA A 71 2.72 12.57 0.71
CA ALA A 71 3.41 12.14 1.94
C ALA A 71 2.83 12.79 3.21
N GLU A 72 2.37 14.03 3.11
CA GLU A 72 1.66 14.77 4.16
C GLU A 72 0.48 14.01 4.76
N LYS A 73 -0.21 13.17 3.97
CA LYS A 73 -1.38 12.40 4.43
C LYS A 73 -1.00 11.19 5.27
N LEU A 74 0.29 10.84 5.35
CA LEU A 74 0.81 9.79 6.22
C LEU A 74 1.16 10.30 7.63
N LYS A 75 1.30 11.63 7.83
CA LYS A 75 1.63 12.21 9.15
C LYS A 75 0.76 11.70 10.31
N PRO A 76 -0.58 11.66 10.18
CA PRO A 76 -1.44 11.19 11.27
C PRO A 76 -1.20 9.72 11.65
N VAL A 77 -0.71 8.90 10.71
CA VAL A 77 -0.33 7.50 10.99
C VAL A 77 0.92 7.46 11.84
N GLY A 78 1.95 8.22 11.46
CA GLY A 78 3.20 8.32 12.22
C GLY A 78 2.96 8.84 13.64
N GLU A 79 2.18 9.91 13.78
CA GLU A 79 1.80 10.48 15.09
C GLU A 79 1.05 9.47 15.96
N TRP A 80 0.09 8.74 15.36
CA TRP A 80 -0.68 7.74 16.09
C TRP A 80 0.19 6.55 16.54
N VAL A 81 1.10 6.06 15.68
CA VAL A 81 2.03 4.97 16.03
C VAL A 81 3.01 5.44 17.10
N ALA A 82 3.56 6.65 16.99
CA ALA A 82 4.46 7.23 17.98
C ALA A 82 3.79 7.31 19.36
N ALA A 83 2.53 7.78 19.41
CA ALA A 83 1.76 7.86 20.65
C ALA A 83 1.51 6.50 21.33
N MET A 84 1.50 5.39 20.59
CA MET A 84 1.37 4.03 21.15
C MET A 84 2.71 3.44 21.60
N ARG A 85 3.83 3.96 21.08
CA ARG A 85 5.19 3.50 21.41
C ARG A 85 5.67 4.11 22.73
N GLU A 86 5.24 5.33 23.05
CA GLU A 86 5.53 5.96 24.33
C GLU A 86 4.80 5.17 25.44
N PRO A 87 5.51 4.56 26.40
CA PRO A 87 4.87 3.91 27.52
C PRO A 87 4.14 4.97 28.32
N VAL A 88 2.81 4.87 28.37
CA VAL A 88 2.05 5.66 29.34
C VAL A 88 2.40 5.09 30.71
N LEU A 89 3.43 5.66 31.36
CA LEU A 89 3.77 5.46 32.76
C LEU A 89 2.63 6.04 33.60
N THR A 90 1.46 5.38 33.56
CA THR A 90 0.41 5.66 34.53
C THR A 90 0.61 4.68 35.67
N ASP A 91 1.12 5.18 36.80
CA ASP A 91 1.16 4.47 38.08
C ASP A 91 -0.24 4.13 38.64
N LYS A 92 -1.31 4.47 37.93
CA LYS A 92 -2.67 4.08 38.31
C LYS A 92 -3.04 2.81 37.59
N PRO A 93 -3.44 1.74 38.32
CA PRO A 93 -3.87 0.51 37.69
C PRO A 93 -5.03 0.81 36.75
N VAL A 94 -4.84 0.53 35.47
CA VAL A 94 -5.92 0.49 34.50
C VAL A 94 -6.91 -0.54 35.07
N LYS A 95 -8.05 -0.06 35.57
CA LYS A 95 -9.13 -0.89 36.08
C LYS A 95 -9.63 -1.70 34.90
N LEU A 96 -9.04 -2.88 34.72
CA LEU A 96 -9.42 -3.84 33.71
C LEU A 96 -10.92 -4.02 33.86
N LEU A 97 -11.67 -3.53 32.88
CA LEU A 97 -13.11 -3.72 32.83
C LEU A 97 -13.31 -5.23 32.75
N ALA A 98 -13.57 -5.83 33.90
CA ALA A 98 -14.09 -7.16 34.04
C ALA A 98 -15.40 -7.18 33.27
N ARG A 99 -15.34 -7.53 31.99
CA ARG A 99 -16.50 -8.04 31.27
C ARG A 99 -16.74 -9.44 31.82
N ALA A 100 -17.43 -9.47 32.95
CA ALA A 100 -18.11 -10.66 33.40
C ALA A 100 -19.00 -11.14 32.25
N SER A 101 -18.74 -12.37 31.83
CA SER A 101 -19.60 -13.16 30.97
C SER A 101 -20.99 -13.26 31.58
N THR A 102 -21.99 -12.63 30.96
CA THR A 102 -23.38 -13.08 31.08
C THR A 102 -23.75 -13.83 29.81
N ALA A 103 -23.59 -15.16 29.89
CA ALA A 103 -24.29 -16.06 29.01
C ALA A 103 -25.81 -15.89 29.23
N LYS A 104 -26.54 -15.39 28.23
CA LYS A 104 -27.97 -15.64 28.13
C LYS A 104 -28.35 -16.01 26.70
N LYS A 105 -28.62 -17.31 26.58
CA LYS A 105 -29.15 -18.08 25.46
C LYS A 105 -30.49 -17.51 24.98
N VAL A 106 -30.59 -17.15 23.69
CA VAL A 106 -31.83 -17.26 22.90
C VAL A 106 -31.45 -17.73 21.48
N ALA A 107 -32.11 -18.80 21.05
CA ALA A 107 -31.99 -19.54 19.79
C ALA A 107 -32.26 -18.67 18.54
N ALA A 108 -31.39 -18.71 17.51
CA ALA A 108 -31.52 -19.42 16.21
C ALA A 108 -32.59 -18.83 15.25
N LYS A 109 -32.39 -18.55 13.94
CA LYS A 109 -31.46 -18.98 12.85
C LYS A 109 -31.73 -18.07 11.59
N PRO A 110 -31.13 -18.28 10.39
CA PRO A 110 -29.80 -17.88 9.88
C PRO A 110 -29.82 -16.79 8.77
N ALA A 111 -28.71 -16.06 8.58
CA ALA A 111 -28.33 -15.48 7.28
C ALA A 111 -26.81 -15.22 7.24
N GLU A 112 -26.06 -16.24 6.82
CA GLU A 112 -24.97 -16.18 5.84
C GLU A 112 -24.27 -14.82 5.57
N ALA A 113 -23.10 -14.65 6.17
CA ALA A 113 -21.84 -14.38 5.44
C ALA A 113 -20.70 -14.41 6.47
N ALA A 114 -19.82 -15.40 6.36
CA ALA A 114 -18.65 -15.54 7.22
C ALA A 114 -17.76 -14.28 7.15
N PRO A 115 -17.30 -13.72 8.29
CA PRO A 115 -16.17 -12.80 8.24
C PRO A 115 -14.94 -13.57 7.71
N PRO A 116 -14.15 -13.00 6.79
CA PRO A 116 -12.93 -13.66 6.35
C PRO A 116 -12.05 -13.96 7.58
N PRO A 117 -11.40 -15.14 7.63
CA PRO A 117 -10.59 -15.51 8.79
C PRO A 117 -9.48 -14.48 8.95
N ILE A 118 -9.35 -13.94 10.16
CA ILE A 118 -8.17 -13.18 10.58
C ILE A 118 -6.98 -14.14 10.39
N VAL A 119 -6.18 -13.91 9.35
CA VAL A 119 -4.95 -14.64 9.12
C VAL A 119 -4.04 -14.33 10.30
N ARG A 120 -3.67 -15.36 11.07
CA ARG A 120 -2.74 -15.24 12.19
C ARG A 120 -1.38 -14.76 11.66
N LEU A 121 -0.75 -13.81 12.36
CA LEU A 121 0.53 -13.19 12.00
C LEU A 121 1.74 -14.13 12.26
N ASP A 122 1.50 -15.40 12.58
CA ASP A 122 2.54 -16.36 13.00
C ASP A 122 3.30 -17.00 11.82
N ALA A 123 3.11 -16.49 10.61
CA ALA A 123 3.76 -17.02 9.41
C ALA A 123 4.24 -15.88 8.50
N LEU A 124 5.12 -15.02 9.02
CA LEU A 124 6.07 -14.34 8.14
C LEU A 124 7.05 -15.42 7.67
N PRO A 125 7.12 -15.78 6.38
CA PRO A 125 8.27 -16.51 5.89
C PRO A 125 9.49 -15.61 6.13
N THR A 126 10.50 -16.16 6.79
CA THR A 126 11.83 -15.58 6.86
C THR A 126 12.22 -15.22 5.43
N LEU A 127 12.41 -13.92 5.16
CA LEU A 127 12.98 -13.49 3.89
C LEU A 127 14.43 -13.96 3.89
N ASP A 128 14.65 -15.13 3.31
CA ASP A 128 15.97 -15.62 2.94
C ASP A 128 16.53 -14.64 1.89
N VAL A 129 17.41 -13.76 2.36
CA VAL A 129 18.19 -12.86 1.51
C VAL A 129 19.29 -13.69 0.86
N ALA A 130 18.92 -14.45 -0.17
CA ALA A 130 19.89 -15.10 -1.04
C ALA A 130 20.27 -14.16 -2.17
N ASP A 131 21.48 -13.63 -2.03
CA ASP A 131 22.28 -12.94 -3.03
C ASP A 131 22.19 -13.60 -4.42
N LYS A 132 21.82 -12.83 -5.44
CA LYS A 132 22.28 -13.09 -6.81
C LYS A 132 22.34 -11.80 -7.61
N ALA A 133 23.56 -11.29 -7.69
CA ALA A 133 24.01 -10.33 -8.68
C ALA A 133 23.55 -10.71 -10.10
N VAL A 134 22.96 -9.75 -10.81
CA VAL A 134 22.93 -9.74 -12.28
C VAL A 134 23.32 -8.34 -12.73
N ALA A 135 24.55 -8.26 -13.22
CA ALA A 135 25.17 -7.09 -13.85
C ALA A 135 24.45 -6.70 -15.17
N PRO A 136 24.67 -5.47 -15.69
CA PRO A 136 23.79 -4.83 -16.68
C PRO A 136 24.01 -5.35 -18.09
N LYS A 137 22.95 -5.35 -18.93
CA LYS A 137 23.09 -5.56 -20.38
C LYS A 137 22.87 -4.24 -21.15
N PRO A 138 23.82 -3.82 -22.02
CA PRO A 138 23.79 -2.55 -22.72
C PRO A 138 23.11 -2.59 -24.10
N LYS A 139 22.66 -1.39 -24.51
CA LYS A 139 22.39 -0.83 -25.86
C LYS A 139 21.32 -1.52 -26.74
N ARG A 140 20.35 -0.70 -27.17
CA ARG A 140 19.83 -0.74 -28.55
C ARG A 140 20.12 0.59 -29.22
N GLU A 141 20.83 0.48 -30.34
CA GLU A 141 21.26 1.52 -31.25
C GLU A 141 20.06 2.23 -31.88
N VAL A 142 20.18 3.54 -32.04
CA VAL A 142 19.26 4.34 -32.87
C VAL A 142 19.70 4.13 -34.32
N PRO A 143 18.83 3.69 -35.25
CA PRO A 143 19.22 3.60 -36.65
C PRO A 143 19.47 4.99 -37.21
N ILE A 144 20.66 5.12 -37.81
CA ILE A 144 21.08 6.20 -38.68
C ILE A 144 20.09 6.28 -39.85
N SER A 145 19.27 7.33 -39.88
CA SER A 145 18.64 7.79 -41.12
C SER A 145 19.46 8.96 -41.66
N GLN A 146 20.49 8.63 -42.42
CA GLN A 146 21.08 9.51 -43.42
C GLN A 146 20.28 9.38 -44.71
N MET A 147 19.37 10.32 -44.94
CA MET A 147 19.02 10.87 -46.27
C MET A 147 18.69 12.33 -45.96
N GLY A 148 19.48 13.34 -46.32
CA GLY A 148 20.09 13.54 -47.64
C GLY A 148 19.16 14.44 -48.45
N PHE A 149 19.01 15.70 -48.02
CA PHE A 149 18.40 16.78 -48.82
C PHE A 149 19.06 18.11 -48.44
N ASP A 150 20.09 18.46 -49.20
CA ASP A 150 20.48 19.84 -49.48
C ASP A 150 19.76 20.26 -50.77
N PHE A 151 18.89 21.27 -50.70
CA PHE A 151 18.54 22.23 -51.76
C PHE A 151 17.68 23.35 -51.18
#